data_AF-A0A131Y5A4-F1
#
_entry.id   AF-A0A131Y5A4-F1
#
_cell.length_a   1.000
_cell.length_b   1.000
_cell.length_c   1.000
_cell.angle_alpha   90.00
_cell.angle_beta   90.00
_cell.angle_gamma   90.00
#
_symmetry.space_group_name_H-M   'P 1'
#
loop_
_entity.id
_entity.type
_entity.pdbx_description
1 polymer ?
#
loop_
_entity_poly.entity_id
_entity_poly.type
_entity_poly.pdbx_seq_one_letter_code
_entity_poly.pdbx_strand_id
1 'polypeptide(L)'
;VARQVAAFGALRTVSREELTQALDLATEVKGLVHAVIADIEQATAKGLETQQLQRQKSEEHNPSRRQSTVASDASSVPAPAPSTHVVVRSATSLLQRHSDILDNLDKWQASYKELSQDKTRKKYCFDLLKAVTIPVNALANSLSVRDKLDQLTSILSGKPFQSGSRTISTSAHPLAQRFCLDKVAEKIVLQGEEQINSNADSAFPVAALAVGLWCKFPEIGDLLLGHFYLRCPYLVPVFFRQDSSQSETDYLSLCGYKCGQDGCLETETQFLHRITGLVRLYAAMIQTPAPPWHKGKPHPLGPERGWAWLAATTNATPPSPDLAATLLCTFLEVAGWLLGQVYGRQFRKGLHMLCKDYFPRLKQEAGGTSGPVARLEALLQQVLRRGQVARPDASLGQRVWT
;
A
#
# COMPACT_ATOMS: atom_id res chain seq x y z
N VAL A 1 -16.66 30.11 2.11
CA VAL A 1 -16.67 29.09 3.21
C VAL A 1 -17.73 28.00 3.01
N ALA A 2 -18.93 28.28 2.47
CA ALA A 2 -19.92 27.23 2.14
C ALA A 2 -19.61 26.41 0.86
N ARG A 3 -18.72 26.89 -0.02
CA ARG A 3 -18.28 26.18 -1.25
C ARG A 3 -17.11 25.18 -1.03
N GLN A 4 -16.44 25.21 0.12
CA GLN A 4 -15.34 24.27 0.43
C GLN A 4 -15.83 22.94 1.01
N VAL A 5 -17.12 22.83 1.37
CA VAL A 5 -17.70 21.60 1.94
C VAL A 5 -18.38 20.73 0.88
N ALA A 6 -18.58 21.26 -0.34
CA ALA A 6 -19.07 20.51 -1.50
C ALA A 6 -17.96 19.69 -2.21
N ALA A 7 -16.74 19.69 -1.67
CA ALA A 7 -15.58 18.98 -2.22
C ALA A 7 -15.28 17.63 -1.54
N PHE A 8 -16.24 17.05 -0.81
CA PHE A 8 -16.22 15.61 -0.56
C PHE A 8 -16.79 14.92 -1.81
N GLY A 9 -15.98 14.87 -2.86
CA GLY A 9 -16.31 14.12 -4.06
C GLY A 9 -16.64 12.69 -3.67
N ALA A 10 -17.84 12.24 -4.05
CA ALA A 10 -18.21 10.85 -4.00
C ALA A 10 -17.19 10.07 -4.84
N LEU A 11 -16.23 9.43 -4.18
CA LEU A 11 -15.63 8.23 -4.75
C LEU A 11 -16.81 7.32 -5.07
N ARG A 12 -16.99 6.95 -6.35
CA ARG A 12 -17.67 5.69 -6.64
C ARG A 12 -16.79 4.64 -5.98
N THR A 13 -17.18 4.26 -4.77
CA THR A 13 -16.54 3.21 -3.99
C THR A 13 -16.59 1.93 -4.81
N VAL A 14 -15.47 1.24 -4.92
CA VAL A 14 -15.45 -0.16 -5.34
C VAL A 14 -16.52 -0.88 -4.53
N SER A 15 -17.48 -1.49 -5.21
CA SER A 15 -18.57 -2.14 -4.50
C SER A 15 -18.00 -3.36 -3.75
N ARG A 16 -18.50 -3.62 -2.54
CA ARG A 16 -18.15 -4.82 -1.77
C ARG A 16 -18.27 -6.09 -2.63
N GLU A 17 -19.26 -6.11 -3.52
CA GLU A 17 -19.54 -7.18 -4.47
C GLU A 17 -18.37 -7.40 -5.45
N GLU A 18 -17.79 -6.33 -6.01
CA GLU A 18 -16.63 -6.39 -6.92
C GLU A 18 -15.36 -6.94 -6.24
N LEU A 19 -15.11 -6.58 -4.98
CA LEU A 19 -13.96 -7.10 -4.22
C LEU A 19 -14.14 -8.57 -3.85
N THR A 20 -15.34 -8.97 -3.43
CA THR A 20 -15.64 -10.40 -3.21
C THR A 20 -15.56 -11.20 -4.50
N GLN A 21 -16.05 -10.67 -5.62
CA GLN A 21 -15.91 -11.34 -6.92
C GLN A 21 -14.45 -11.49 -7.34
N ALA A 22 -13.62 -10.46 -7.15
CA ALA A 22 -12.19 -10.55 -7.42
C ALA A 22 -11.48 -11.55 -6.49
N LEU A 23 -11.90 -11.65 -5.22
CA LEU A 23 -11.38 -12.62 -4.26
C LEU A 23 -11.81 -14.05 -4.63
N ASP A 24 -13.08 -14.26 -4.97
CA ASP A 24 -13.62 -15.54 -5.40
C ASP A 24 -12.90 -16.03 -6.65
N LEU A 25 -12.75 -15.16 -7.66
CA LEU A 25 -11.99 -15.44 -8.88
C LEU A 25 -10.51 -15.77 -8.56
N ALA A 26 -9.88 -15.03 -7.65
CA ALA A 26 -8.51 -15.31 -7.23
C ALA A 26 -8.38 -16.66 -6.50
N THR A 27 -9.39 -17.06 -5.71
CA THR A 27 -9.42 -18.38 -5.07
C THR A 27 -9.69 -19.51 -6.05
N GLU A 28 -10.53 -19.28 -7.05
CA GLU A 28 -10.81 -20.25 -8.11
C GLU A 28 -9.59 -20.46 -9.00
N VAL A 29 -8.94 -19.38 -9.45
CA VAL A 29 -7.66 -19.42 -10.19
C VAL A 29 -6.59 -20.14 -9.36
N LYS A 30 -6.52 -19.90 -8.06
CA LYS A 30 -5.63 -20.64 -7.16
C LYS A 30 -5.96 -22.13 -7.17
N GLY A 31 -7.24 -22.51 -7.11
CA GLY A 31 -7.69 -23.91 -7.19
C GLY A 31 -7.28 -24.58 -8.51
N LEU A 32 -7.55 -23.90 -9.63
CA LEU A 32 -7.20 -24.37 -10.97
C LEU A 32 -5.69 -24.53 -11.16
N VAL A 33 -4.89 -23.58 -10.67
CA VAL A 33 -3.42 -23.67 -10.70
C VAL A 33 -2.93 -24.88 -9.89
N HIS A 34 -3.52 -25.17 -8.72
CA HIS A 34 -3.15 -26.37 -7.95
C HIS A 34 -3.54 -27.66 -8.68
N ALA A 35 -4.71 -27.69 -9.35
CA ALA A 35 -5.14 -28.85 -10.14
C ALA A 35 -4.20 -29.09 -11.33
N VAL A 36 -3.86 -28.05 -12.10
CA VAL A 36 -2.94 -28.15 -13.24
C VAL A 36 -1.54 -28.58 -12.79
N ILE A 37 -1.04 -28.10 -11.65
CA ILE A 37 0.24 -28.55 -11.11
C ILE A 37 0.18 -30.04 -10.73
N ALA A 38 -0.89 -30.48 -10.06
CA ALA A 38 -1.09 -31.88 -9.72
C ALA A 38 -1.16 -32.78 -10.97
N ASP A 39 -1.79 -32.31 -12.05
CA ASP A 39 -1.87 -33.02 -13.32
C ASP A 39 -0.49 -33.10 -14.01
N ILE A 40 0.32 -32.03 -13.95
CA ILE A 40 1.70 -32.03 -14.46
C ILE A 40 2.57 -33.00 -13.65
N GLU A 41 2.44 -33.02 -12.32
CA GLU A 41 3.15 -33.95 -11.43
C GLU A 41 2.74 -35.41 -11.69
N GLN A 42 1.45 -35.69 -11.91
CA GLN A 42 0.98 -37.02 -12.28
C GLN A 42 1.44 -37.44 -13.69
N ALA A 43 1.44 -36.53 -14.66
CA ALA A 43 1.89 -36.81 -16.02
C ALA A 43 3.41 -37.08 -16.07
N THR A 44 4.19 -36.33 -15.28
CA THR A 44 5.64 -36.55 -15.14
C THR A 44 5.96 -37.85 -14.40
N ALA A 45 5.22 -38.20 -13.34
CA ALA A 45 5.37 -39.49 -12.66
C ALA A 45 5.06 -40.67 -13.59
N LYS A 46 3.94 -40.62 -14.33
CA LYS A 46 3.60 -41.65 -15.34
C LYS A 46 4.62 -41.73 -16.47
N GLY A 47 5.16 -40.59 -16.91
CA GLY A 47 6.24 -40.53 -17.90
C GLY A 47 7.52 -41.22 -17.42
N LEU A 48 7.90 -41.00 -16.16
CA LEU A 48 9.06 -41.64 -15.52
C LEU A 48 8.86 -43.15 -15.35
N GLU A 49 7.68 -43.60 -14.93
CA GLU A 49 7.35 -45.03 -14.84
C GLU A 49 7.38 -45.71 -16.22
N THR A 50 6.82 -45.06 -17.24
CA THR A 50 6.82 -45.59 -18.61
C THR A 50 8.25 -45.68 -19.18
N GLN A 51 9.09 -44.69 -18.87
CA GLN A 51 10.50 -44.66 -19.27
C GLN A 51 11.35 -45.68 -18.51
N GLN A 52 11.04 -45.95 -17.24
CA GLN A 52 11.67 -47.03 -16.45
C GLN A 52 11.27 -48.42 -16.95
N LEU A 53 9.98 -48.63 -17.27
CA LEU A 53 9.51 -49.89 -17.88
C LEU A 53 10.11 -50.11 -19.28
N GLN A 54 10.31 -49.05 -20.07
CA GLN A 54 11.00 -49.15 -21.36
C GLN A 54 12.50 -49.45 -21.20
N ARG A 55 13.17 -48.87 -20.18
CA ARG A 55 14.58 -49.18 -19.85
C ARG A 55 14.75 -50.61 -19.37
N GLN A 56 13.87 -51.11 -18.50
CA GLN A 56 13.92 -52.51 -18.04
C GLN A 56 13.69 -53.49 -19.19
N LYS A 57 12.77 -53.21 -20.11
CA LYS A 57 12.55 -54.04 -21.32
C LYS A 57 13.71 -53.99 -22.32
N SER A 58 14.49 -52.91 -22.34
CA SER A 58 15.68 -52.81 -23.21
C SER A 58 16.94 -53.39 -22.56
N GLU A 59 17.01 -53.46 -21.23
CA GLU A 59 18.07 -54.16 -20.49
C GLU A 59 17.91 -55.68 -20.49
N GLU A 60 16.69 -56.22 -20.58
CA GLU A 60 16.47 -57.68 -20.74
C GLU A 60 16.90 -58.24 -22.11
N HIS A 61 17.09 -57.40 -23.13
CA HIS A 61 17.38 -57.85 -24.50
C HIS A 61 18.86 -57.78 -24.92
N ASN A 62 19.80 -57.39 -24.04
CA ASN A 62 21.23 -57.39 -24.40
C ASN A 62 22.18 -57.43 -23.17
N PRO A 63 22.78 -58.59 -22.82
CA PRO A 63 23.60 -58.71 -21.60
C PRO A 63 25.07 -58.30 -21.77
N SER A 64 25.46 -57.60 -22.85
CA SER A 64 26.86 -57.30 -23.15
C SER A 64 27.14 -55.80 -23.32
N ARG A 65 27.16 -55.04 -22.22
CA ARG A 65 27.95 -53.79 -22.14
C ARG A 65 28.23 -53.32 -20.70
N ARG A 66 28.84 -54.18 -19.88
CA ARG A 66 29.50 -53.74 -18.65
C ARG A 66 30.97 -53.44 -18.95
N GLN A 67 31.25 -52.25 -19.49
CA GLN A 67 32.52 -51.53 -19.32
C GLN A 67 32.52 -50.28 -20.21
N SER A 68 33.11 -49.21 -19.69
CA SER A 68 33.33 -47.87 -20.28
C SER A 68 32.12 -46.93 -20.35
N THR A 69 31.97 -46.12 -19.29
CA THR A 69 31.80 -44.65 -19.35
C THR A 69 31.78 -44.10 -17.92
N VAL A 70 32.96 -43.82 -17.36
CA VAL A 70 33.14 -42.89 -16.23
C VAL A 70 33.85 -41.68 -16.84
N ALA A 71 33.08 -40.73 -17.38
CA ALA A 71 33.49 -39.35 -17.68
C ALA A 71 32.42 -38.65 -18.53
N SER A 72 31.46 -37.98 -17.89
CA SER A 72 30.86 -36.71 -18.32
C SER A 72 29.61 -36.45 -17.49
N ASP A 73 29.78 -36.02 -16.25
CA ASP A 73 28.67 -35.53 -15.43
C ASP A 73 29.11 -34.24 -14.74
N ALA A 74 28.90 -33.11 -15.43
CA ALA A 74 28.95 -31.76 -14.87
C ALA A 74 28.55 -30.72 -15.95
N SER A 75 27.27 -30.66 -16.32
CA SER A 75 26.61 -29.41 -16.74
C SER A 75 25.15 -29.65 -17.12
N SER A 76 24.26 -29.47 -16.15
CA SER A 76 22.97 -28.79 -16.32
C SER A 76 22.22 -28.85 -14.99
N VAL A 77 22.52 -27.95 -14.06
CA VAL A 77 21.55 -27.59 -13.03
C VAL A 77 20.71 -26.47 -13.63
N PRO A 78 19.41 -26.66 -13.93
CA PRO A 78 18.54 -25.54 -14.23
C PRO A 78 18.49 -24.66 -12.98
N ALA A 79 18.79 -23.38 -13.13
CA ALA A 79 18.58 -22.40 -12.07
C ALA A 79 17.14 -22.54 -11.54
N PRO A 80 16.91 -22.60 -10.22
CA PRO A 80 15.56 -22.68 -9.71
C PRO A 80 14.86 -21.35 -10.01
N ALA A 81 13.97 -21.36 -11.00
CA ALA A 81 12.98 -20.31 -11.13
C ALA A 81 12.24 -20.20 -9.79
N PRO A 82 12.00 -18.99 -9.26
CA PRO A 82 11.17 -18.85 -8.07
C PRO A 82 9.85 -19.57 -8.35
N SER A 83 9.56 -20.60 -7.56
CA SER A 83 8.39 -21.46 -7.73
C SER A 83 7.14 -20.57 -7.81
N THR A 84 6.47 -20.54 -8.96
CA THR A 84 5.26 -19.76 -9.27
C THR A 84 4.22 -19.82 -8.14
N HIS A 85 4.17 -20.93 -7.43
CA HIS A 85 3.38 -21.18 -6.23
C HIS A 85 3.57 -20.18 -5.08
N VAL A 86 4.80 -19.73 -4.81
CA VAL A 86 5.12 -18.78 -3.74
C VAL A 86 4.62 -17.38 -4.09
N VAL A 87 4.75 -16.97 -5.36
CA VAL A 87 4.27 -15.67 -5.86
C VAL A 87 2.74 -15.61 -5.81
N VAL A 88 2.06 -16.68 -6.25
CA VAL A 88 0.59 -16.76 -6.23
C VAL A 88 0.06 -16.79 -4.79
N ARG A 89 0.66 -17.56 -3.87
CA ARG A 89 0.27 -17.59 -2.45
C ARG A 89 0.44 -16.23 -1.77
N SER A 90 1.53 -15.52 -2.07
CA SER A 90 1.76 -14.17 -1.53
C SER A 90 0.73 -13.16 -2.04
N ALA A 91 0.37 -13.21 -3.32
CA ALA A 91 -0.64 -12.33 -3.91
C ALA A 91 -2.03 -12.54 -3.29
N THR A 92 -2.45 -13.80 -3.08
CA THR A 92 -3.73 -14.10 -2.40
C THR A 92 -3.77 -13.56 -0.97
N SER A 93 -2.67 -13.69 -0.22
CA SER A 93 -2.61 -13.17 1.16
C SER A 93 -2.69 -11.63 1.22
N LEU A 94 -2.09 -10.93 0.25
CA LEU A 94 -2.15 -9.47 0.15
C LEU A 94 -3.56 -8.99 -0.23
N LEU A 95 -4.20 -9.66 -1.20
CA LEU A 95 -5.58 -9.41 -1.59
C LEU A 95 -6.56 -9.61 -0.43
N GLN A 96 -6.43 -10.71 0.31
CA GLN A 96 -7.28 -10.98 1.45
C GLN A 96 -7.12 -9.91 2.54
N ARG A 97 -5.88 -9.53 2.85
CA ARG A 97 -5.62 -8.42 3.78
C ARG A 97 -6.20 -7.09 3.31
N HIS A 98 -6.14 -6.79 2.01
CA HIS A 98 -6.75 -5.59 1.44
C HIS A 98 -8.28 -5.61 1.65
N SER A 99 -8.92 -6.73 1.31
CA SER A 99 -10.36 -6.95 1.52
C SER A 99 -10.76 -6.83 2.99
N ASP A 100 -10.05 -7.50 3.90
CA ASP A 100 -10.37 -7.51 5.34
C ASP A 100 -10.35 -6.10 5.94
N ILE A 101 -9.38 -5.27 5.54
CA ILE A 101 -9.27 -3.90 6.05
C ILE A 101 -10.39 -3.00 5.48
N LEU A 102 -10.75 -3.17 4.21
CA LEU A 102 -11.87 -2.42 3.63
C LEU A 102 -13.21 -2.84 4.25
N ASP A 103 -13.44 -4.14 4.47
CA ASP A 103 -14.61 -4.64 5.19
C ASP A 103 -14.70 -4.08 6.62
N ASN A 104 -13.56 -3.96 7.31
CA ASN A 104 -13.51 -3.39 8.64
C ASN A 104 -13.81 -1.88 8.62
N LEU A 105 -13.35 -1.15 7.61
CA LEU A 105 -13.70 0.25 7.41
C LEU A 105 -15.22 0.39 7.19
N ASP A 106 -15.82 -0.41 6.32
CA ASP A 106 -17.26 -0.36 6.04
C ASP A 106 -18.08 -0.68 7.30
N LYS A 107 -17.69 -1.71 8.07
CA LYS A 107 -18.32 -2.04 9.36
C LYS A 107 -18.22 -0.88 10.34
N TRP A 108 -17.06 -0.22 10.41
CA TRP A 108 -16.86 0.93 11.27
C TRP A 108 -17.78 2.09 10.87
N GLN A 109 -17.87 2.39 9.57
CA GLN A 109 -18.73 3.45 9.04
C GLN A 109 -20.22 3.18 9.25
N ALA A 110 -20.64 1.93 9.08
CA ALA A 110 -21.98 1.49 9.42
C ALA A 110 -22.31 1.71 10.90
N SER A 111 -21.34 1.52 11.80
CA SER A 111 -21.55 1.61 13.25
C SER A 111 -21.92 2.99 13.78
N TYR A 112 -21.64 4.08 13.04
CA TYR A 112 -22.04 5.44 13.41
C TYR A 112 -23.05 6.06 12.43
N LYS A 113 -23.56 5.28 11.47
CA LYS A 113 -24.44 5.75 10.39
C LYS A 113 -25.71 6.45 10.92
N GLU A 114 -26.27 5.96 12.02
CA GLU A 114 -27.41 6.56 12.72
C GLU A 114 -27.15 8.04 13.08
N LEU A 115 -25.97 8.34 13.66
CA LEU A 115 -25.58 9.71 14.00
C LEU A 115 -25.37 10.57 12.74
N SER A 116 -24.78 9.99 11.68
CA SER A 116 -24.49 10.73 10.46
C SER A 116 -25.74 11.06 9.64
N GLN A 117 -26.79 10.25 9.73
CA GLN A 117 -28.03 10.42 8.96
C GLN A 117 -29.12 11.17 9.74
N ASP A 118 -28.97 11.32 11.05
CA ASP A 118 -29.89 12.08 11.89
C ASP A 118 -29.93 13.58 11.48
N LYS A 119 -31.06 13.98 10.90
CA LYS A 119 -31.28 15.36 10.42
C LYS A 119 -31.27 16.39 11.55
N THR A 120 -31.64 15.99 12.77
CA THR A 120 -31.72 16.90 13.93
C THR A 120 -30.34 17.25 14.48
N ARG A 121 -29.37 16.35 14.32
CA ARG A 121 -28.00 16.48 14.84
C ARG A 121 -26.97 16.93 13.81
N LYS A 122 -27.40 17.30 12.59
CA LYS A 122 -26.50 17.78 11.52
C LYS A 122 -25.52 18.85 11.98
N LYS A 123 -25.98 19.82 12.78
CA LYS A 123 -25.12 20.89 13.31
C LYS A 123 -24.03 20.34 14.23
N TYR A 124 -24.39 19.41 15.12
CA TYR A 124 -23.45 18.73 16.02
C TYR A 124 -22.41 17.92 15.23
N CYS A 125 -22.83 17.12 14.25
CA CYS A 125 -21.91 16.35 13.40
C CYS A 125 -20.98 17.28 12.60
N PHE A 126 -21.48 18.42 12.11
CA PHE A 126 -20.67 19.42 11.43
C PHE A 126 -19.63 20.06 12.36
N ASP A 127 -20.00 20.36 13.61
CA ASP A 127 -19.07 20.90 14.59
C ASP A 127 -17.98 19.89 14.96
N LEU A 128 -18.34 18.62 15.17
CA LEU A 128 -17.39 17.53 15.41
C LEU A 128 -16.42 17.37 14.23
N LEU A 129 -16.94 17.37 13.00
CA LEU A 129 -16.14 17.26 11.79
C LEU A 129 -15.13 18.41 11.70
N LYS A 130 -15.58 19.66 11.93
CA LYS A 130 -14.68 20.82 11.95
C LYS A 130 -13.61 20.69 13.03
N ALA A 131 -13.99 20.24 14.22
CA ALA A 131 -13.08 20.12 15.35
C ALA A 131 -11.92 19.16 15.09
N VAL A 132 -12.17 18.07 14.35
CA VAL A 132 -11.12 17.09 14.02
C VAL A 132 -10.38 17.38 12.71
N THR A 133 -10.99 18.07 11.75
CA THR A 133 -10.37 18.33 10.43
C THR A 133 -9.54 19.60 10.38
N ILE A 134 -9.95 20.67 11.09
CA ILE A 134 -9.20 21.94 11.10
C ILE A 134 -7.78 21.79 11.67
N PRO A 135 -7.55 21.06 12.77
CA PRO A 135 -6.19 20.83 13.27
C PRO A 135 -5.28 20.13 12.26
N VAL A 136 -5.81 19.17 11.49
CA VAL A 136 -5.06 18.46 10.44
C VAL A 136 -4.65 19.41 9.32
N ASN A 137 -5.56 20.27 8.85
CA ASN A 137 -5.26 21.28 7.81
C ASN A 137 -4.26 22.35 8.28
N ALA A 138 -4.12 22.55 9.58
CA ALA A 138 -3.22 23.55 10.15
C ALA A 138 -1.79 23.02 10.37
N LEU A 139 -1.48 21.81 9.88
CA LEU A 139 -0.14 21.22 9.93
C LEU A 139 0.75 21.80 8.82
N ALA A 140 1.28 22.99 9.07
CA ALA A 140 2.22 23.64 8.16
C ALA A 140 3.66 23.11 8.32
N ASN A 141 4.07 22.77 9.54
CA ASN A 141 5.43 22.33 9.87
C ASN A 141 5.45 21.44 11.13
N SER A 142 6.60 20.87 11.44
CA SER A 142 6.77 19.93 12.56
C SER A 142 6.58 20.54 13.95
N LEU A 143 6.71 21.86 14.11
CA LEU A 143 6.57 22.53 15.41
C LEU A 143 5.13 22.51 15.91
N SER A 144 4.15 22.53 15.01
CA SER A 144 2.73 22.51 15.39
C SER A 144 2.18 21.11 15.66
N VAL A 145 2.94 20.04 15.34
CA VAL A 145 2.48 18.64 15.47
C VAL A 145 2.03 18.31 16.89
N ARG A 146 2.83 18.70 17.89
CA ARG A 146 2.52 18.43 19.30
C ARG A 146 1.22 19.08 19.75
N ASP A 147 1.06 20.38 19.48
CA ASP A 147 -0.15 21.12 19.84
C ASP A 147 -1.39 20.53 19.16
N LYS A 148 -1.29 20.17 17.87
CA LYS A 148 -2.41 19.57 17.14
C LYS A 148 -2.71 18.15 17.62
N LEU A 149 -1.69 17.38 17.98
CA LEU A 149 -1.85 16.05 18.56
C LEU A 149 -2.56 16.13 19.91
N ASP A 150 -2.16 17.04 20.79
CA ASP A 150 -2.76 17.21 22.13
C ASP A 150 -4.20 17.74 22.02
N GLN A 151 -4.45 18.65 21.07
CA GLN A 151 -5.80 19.12 20.75
C GLN A 151 -6.71 17.98 20.29
N LEU A 152 -6.28 17.20 19.29
CA LEU A 152 -7.06 16.07 18.77
C LEU A 152 -7.23 14.97 19.80
N THR A 153 -6.18 14.65 20.58
CA THR A 153 -6.26 13.69 21.68
C THR A 153 -7.32 14.11 22.71
N SER A 154 -7.37 15.40 23.05
CA SER A 154 -8.35 15.93 23.99
C SER A 154 -9.78 15.77 23.47
N ILE A 155 -10.03 16.12 22.20
CA ILE A 155 -11.35 15.98 21.55
C ILE A 155 -11.76 14.51 21.48
N LEU A 156 -10.86 13.62 21.06
CA LEU A 156 -11.12 12.18 20.93
C LEU A 156 -11.31 11.50 22.29
N SER A 157 -10.79 12.06 23.38
CA SER A 157 -10.96 11.55 24.74
C SER A 157 -12.22 12.06 25.46
N GLY A 158 -13.13 12.77 24.77
CA GLY A 158 -14.36 13.26 25.39
C GLY A 158 -14.28 14.66 26.02
N LYS A 159 -13.12 15.33 25.99
CA LYS A 159 -13.02 16.67 26.60
C LYS A 159 -13.84 17.69 25.80
N PRO A 160 -14.53 18.62 26.49
CA PRO A 160 -15.28 19.66 25.81
C PRO A 160 -14.37 20.63 25.06
N PHE A 161 -14.82 21.11 23.91
CA PHE A 161 -14.15 22.11 23.08
C PHE A 161 -15.16 23.15 22.59
N GLN A 162 -14.66 24.32 22.18
CA GLN A 162 -15.50 25.42 21.69
C GLN A 162 -15.69 25.32 20.16
N SER A 163 -16.95 25.44 19.71
CA SER A 163 -17.31 25.68 18.31
C SER A 163 -18.16 26.95 18.22
N GLY A 164 -17.49 28.08 18.00
CA GLY A 164 -18.11 29.42 18.10
C GLY A 164 -18.53 29.70 19.54
N SER A 165 -19.82 29.97 19.75
CA SER A 165 -20.40 30.22 21.09
C SER A 165 -20.84 28.95 21.84
N ARG A 166 -20.70 27.76 21.23
CA ARG A 166 -21.18 26.49 21.82
C ARG A 166 -20.04 25.64 22.30
N THR A 167 -20.20 25.07 23.49
CA THR A 167 -19.33 24.03 24.03
C THR A 167 -19.87 22.66 23.62
N ILE A 168 -19.03 21.85 23.00
CA ILE A 168 -19.39 20.55 22.42
C ILE A 168 -18.39 19.51 22.92
N SER A 169 -18.83 18.27 23.09
CA SER A 169 -17.98 17.15 23.50
C SER A 169 -18.38 15.89 22.73
N THR A 170 -17.41 15.04 22.41
CA THR A 170 -17.65 13.70 21.85
C THR A 170 -18.37 12.77 22.83
N SER A 171 -18.35 13.06 24.13
CA SER A 171 -19.11 12.31 25.15
C SER A 171 -20.61 12.60 25.13
N ALA A 172 -21.06 13.63 24.40
CA ALA A 172 -22.49 13.97 24.31
C ALA A 172 -23.31 12.95 23.48
N HIS A 173 -22.65 12.03 22.76
CA HIS A 173 -23.31 10.95 22.04
C HIS A 173 -22.40 9.72 21.93
N PRO A 174 -22.90 8.49 22.20
CA PRO A 174 -22.06 7.29 22.22
C PRO A 174 -21.34 7.01 20.89
N LEU A 175 -21.93 7.40 19.75
CA LEU A 175 -21.34 7.18 18.41
C LEU A 175 -20.41 8.31 17.95
N ALA A 176 -20.33 9.43 18.67
CA ALA A 176 -19.59 10.60 18.20
C ALA A 176 -18.08 10.37 18.18
N GLN A 177 -17.53 9.63 19.14
CA GLN A 177 -16.12 9.28 19.14
C GLN A 177 -15.74 8.46 17.91
N ARG A 178 -16.54 7.44 17.56
CA ARG A 178 -16.32 6.59 16.36
C ARG A 178 -16.35 7.40 15.07
N PHE A 179 -17.32 8.31 14.96
CA PHE A 179 -17.41 9.26 13.85
C PHE A 179 -16.16 10.14 13.76
N CYS A 180 -15.69 10.70 14.89
CA CYS A 180 -14.49 11.54 14.92
C CYS A 180 -13.21 10.77 14.57
N LEU A 181 -13.06 9.51 15.01
CA LEU A 181 -11.91 8.65 14.68
C LEU A 181 -11.83 8.37 13.18
N ASP A 182 -12.96 8.04 12.53
CA ASP A 182 -13.02 7.86 11.07
C ASP A 182 -12.67 9.17 10.36
N LYS A 183 -13.30 10.30 10.75
CA LYS A 183 -13.11 11.56 10.04
C LYS A 183 -11.73 12.16 10.18
N VAL A 184 -11.04 11.95 11.31
CA VAL A 184 -9.63 12.37 11.44
C VAL A 184 -8.72 11.48 10.59
N ALA A 185 -8.93 10.17 10.57
CA ALA A 185 -8.15 9.24 9.75
C ALA A 185 -8.35 9.54 8.25
N GLU A 186 -9.60 9.72 7.81
CA GLU A 186 -9.95 10.13 6.45
C GLU A 186 -9.21 11.41 6.06
N LYS A 187 -9.26 12.43 6.93
CA LYS A 187 -8.68 13.73 6.61
C LYS A 187 -7.15 13.70 6.56
N ILE A 188 -6.50 12.89 7.40
CA ILE A 188 -5.05 12.67 7.35
C ILE A 188 -4.66 12.07 6.00
N VAL A 189 -5.36 11.02 5.54
CA VAL A 189 -5.06 10.40 4.23
C VAL A 189 -5.31 11.38 3.09
N LEU A 190 -6.38 12.19 3.15
CA LEU A 190 -6.67 13.22 2.16
C LEU A 190 -5.57 14.29 2.04
N GLN A 191 -4.75 14.54 3.09
CA GLN A 191 -3.60 15.43 2.95
C GLN A 191 -2.59 14.95 1.89
N GLY A 192 -2.53 13.63 1.65
CA GLY A 192 -1.74 13.04 0.56
C GLY A 192 -2.17 13.57 -0.81
N GLU A 193 -3.48 13.71 -1.03
CA GLU A 193 -4.04 14.16 -2.31
C GLU A 193 -4.11 15.69 -2.42
N GLU A 194 -4.07 16.38 -1.28
CA GLU A 194 -4.16 17.83 -1.14
C GLU A 194 -2.78 18.47 -0.90
N GLN A 195 -2.45 18.81 0.35
CA GLN A 195 -1.29 19.62 0.72
C GLN A 195 0.05 18.97 0.33
N ILE A 196 0.19 17.65 0.55
CA ILE A 196 1.44 16.91 0.31
C ILE A 196 1.74 16.79 -1.18
N ASN A 197 0.69 16.81 -1.99
CA ASN A 197 0.78 16.75 -3.43
C ASN A 197 1.52 17.99 -3.99
N SER A 198 1.25 19.17 -3.42
CA SER A 198 1.90 20.43 -3.80
C SER A 198 3.15 20.76 -2.98
N ASN A 199 3.27 20.21 -1.76
CA ASN A 199 4.41 20.42 -0.87
C ASN A 199 4.83 19.10 -0.22
N ALA A 200 5.79 18.42 -0.84
CA ALA A 200 6.28 17.11 -0.41
C ALA A 200 6.73 17.06 1.06
N ASP A 201 7.35 18.14 1.55
CA ASP A 201 7.92 18.21 2.91
C ASP A 201 6.83 18.16 4.00
N SER A 202 5.61 18.59 3.67
CA SER A 202 4.47 18.52 4.59
C SER A 202 4.05 17.08 4.93
N ALA A 203 4.55 16.08 4.21
CA ALA A 203 4.29 14.68 4.54
C ALA A 203 4.78 14.29 5.94
N PHE A 204 5.90 14.84 6.40
CA PHE A 204 6.49 14.51 7.70
C PHE A 204 5.67 14.97 8.91
N PRO A 205 5.23 16.24 9.02
CA PRO A 205 4.36 16.64 10.12
C PRO A 205 3.01 15.91 10.11
N VAL A 206 2.42 15.65 8.94
CA VAL A 206 1.18 14.87 8.82
C VAL A 206 1.39 13.42 9.24
N ALA A 207 2.49 12.79 8.81
CA ALA A 207 2.86 11.44 9.22
C ALA A 207 3.09 11.33 10.73
N ALA A 208 3.75 12.32 11.34
CA ALA A 208 3.96 12.37 12.78
C ALA A 208 2.65 12.50 13.55
N LEU A 209 1.71 13.32 13.08
CA LEU A 209 0.38 13.36 13.67
C LEU A 209 -0.31 11.98 13.57
N ALA A 210 -0.25 11.34 12.40
CA ALA A 210 -0.87 10.04 12.17
C ALA A 210 -0.29 8.95 13.09
N VAL A 211 1.04 8.84 13.18
CA VAL A 211 1.72 7.87 14.06
C VAL A 211 1.45 8.19 15.54
N GLY A 212 1.46 9.47 15.91
CA GLY A 212 1.19 9.92 17.28
C GLY A 212 -0.21 9.57 17.74
N LEU A 213 -1.22 9.80 16.89
CA LEU A 213 -2.61 9.42 17.12
C LEU A 213 -2.78 7.90 17.17
N TRP A 214 -2.18 7.17 16.23
CA TRP A 214 -2.23 5.70 16.20
C TRP A 214 -1.66 5.09 17.49
N CYS A 215 -0.57 5.64 18.02
CA CYS A 215 -0.01 5.18 19.30
C CYS A 215 -0.94 5.42 20.50
N LYS A 216 -1.86 6.41 20.42
CA LYS A 216 -2.82 6.73 21.49
C LYS A 216 -4.16 6.01 21.32
N PHE A 217 -4.63 5.87 20.08
CA PHE A 217 -5.89 5.27 19.69
C PHE A 217 -5.62 4.21 18.61
N PRO A 218 -5.37 2.94 19.00
CA PRO A 218 -5.02 1.87 18.06
C PRO A 218 -6.00 1.69 16.90
N GLU A 219 -7.28 1.98 17.13
CA GLU A 219 -8.37 1.89 16.15
C GLU A 219 -8.16 2.82 14.95
N ILE A 220 -7.47 3.96 15.14
CA ILE A 220 -7.09 4.86 14.03
C ILE A 220 -6.23 4.15 13.00
N GLY A 221 -5.47 3.13 13.40
CA GLY A 221 -4.62 2.36 12.50
C GLY A 221 -5.35 1.73 11.34
N ASP A 222 -6.39 0.94 11.67
CA ASP A 222 -7.17 0.24 10.66
C ASP A 222 -7.96 1.22 9.79
N LEU A 223 -8.41 2.34 10.36
CA LEU A 223 -9.10 3.41 9.62
C LEU A 223 -8.16 4.13 8.64
N LEU A 224 -6.94 4.47 9.08
CA LEU A 224 -5.91 5.06 8.20
C LEU A 224 -5.62 4.11 7.04
N LEU A 225 -5.36 2.83 7.34
CA LEU A 225 -5.07 1.83 6.31
C LEU A 225 -6.26 1.63 5.37
N GLY A 226 -7.49 1.56 5.87
CA GLY A 226 -8.69 1.44 5.04
C GLY A 226 -8.83 2.63 4.09
N HIS A 227 -8.67 3.86 4.59
CA HIS A 227 -8.73 5.03 3.73
C HIS A 227 -7.59 5.13 2.72
N PHE A 228 -6.38 4.68 3.07
CA PHE A 228 -5.27 4.55 2.14
C PHE A 228 -5.58 3.54 1.04
N TYR A 229 -6.03 2.35 1.42
CA TYR A 229 -6.23 1.21 0.52
C TYR A 229 -7.43 1.38 -0.41
N LEU A 230 -8.43 2.15 0.04
CA LEU A 230 -9.55 2.60 -0.80
C LEU A 230 -9.09 3.57 -1.89
N ARG A 231 -8.11 4.44 -1.61
CA ARG A 231 -7.65 5.51 -2.52
C ARG A 231 -6.43 5.13 -3.37
N CYS A 232 -5.62 4.20 -2.86
CA CYS A 232 -4.37 3.71 -3.44
C CYS A 232 -4.18 2.22 -3.08
N PRO A 233 -4.83 1.30 -3.82
CA PRO A 233 -4.69 -0.15 -3.63
C PRO A 233 -3.24 -0.65 -3.71
N TYR A 234 -2.38 0.10 -4.42
CA TYR A 234 -0.96 -0.18 -4.60
C TYR A 234 -0.13 -0.06 -3.30
N LEU A 235 -0.72 0.42 -2.21
CA LEU A 235 -0.10 0.36 -0.88
C LEU A 235 -0.18 -1.04 -0.24
N VAL A 236 -0.93 -1.98 -0.84
CA VAL A 236 -0.95 -3.43 -0.51
C VAL A 236 -0.28 -4.29 -1.61
N PRO A 237 0.53 -3.66 -2.48
CA PRO A 237 0.91 -4.13 -3.82
C PRO A 237 -0.11 -5.01 -4.55
N VAL A 238 -1.39 -4.66 -4.47
CA VAL A 238 -2.44 -5.32 -5.24
C VAL A 238 -2.55 -4.62 -6.59
N PHE A 239 -2.42 -5.39 -7.67
CA PHE A 239 -2.56 -4.93 -9.05
C PHE A 239 -3.70 -5.69 -9.71
N PHE A 240 -4.80 -4.99 -9.97
CA PHE A 240 -5.98 -5.57 -10.59
C PHE A 240 -5.76 -5.80 -12.09
N ARG A 241 -6.45 -6.78 -12.64
CA ARG A 241 -6.56 -7.00 -14.08
C ARG A 241 -7.98 -6.72 -14.51
N GLN A 242 -8.13 -6.11 -15.68
CA GLN A 242 -9.45 -5.87 -16.24
C GLN A 242 -10.08 -7.19 -16.65
N ASP A 243 -11.31 -7.43 -16.21
CA ASP A 243 -12.13 -8.52 -16.72
C ASP A 243 -12.75 -8.12 -18.06
N SER A 244 -12.86 -9.07 -18.98
CA SER A 244 -13.60 -8.95 -20.24
C SER A 244 -15.06 -8.50 -20.07
N SER A 245 -15.70 -8.78 -18.93
CA SER A 245 -17.09 -8.39 -18.66
C SER A 245 -17.24 -7.01 -18.00
N GLN A 246 -16.14 -6.38 -17.58
CA GLN A 246 -16.15 -5.13 -16.83
C GLN A 246 -15.97 -3.90 -17.74
N SER A 247 -16.68 -2.82 -17.45
CA SER A 247 -16.46 -1.55 -18.14
C SER A 247 -15.10 -0.94 -17.77
N GLU A 248 -14.46 -0.24 -18.71
CA GLU A 248 -13.18 0.43 -18.45
C GLU A 248 -13.26 1.40 -17.25
N THR A 249 -14.37 2.13 -17.12
CA THR A 249 -14.62 3.06 -16.02
C THR A 249 -14.67 2.36 -14.67
N ASP A 250 -15.31 1.19 -14.59
CA ASP A 250 -15.39 0.42 -13.35
C ASP A 250 -14.03 -0.19 -13.00
N TYR A 251 -13.28 -0.66 -14.01
CA TYR A 251 -11.92 -1.16 -13.82
C TYR A 251 -10.96 -0.07 -13.32
N LEU A 252 -11.01 1.12 -13.91
CA LEU A 252 -10.18 2.24 -13.50
C LEU A 252 -10.58 2.74 -12.11
N SER A 253 -11.87 2.73 -11.77
CA SER A 253 -12.34 3.01 -10.41
C SER A 253 -11.79 1.98 -9.40
N LEU A 254 -11.76 0.69 -9.75
CA LEU A 254 -11.11 -0.36 -8.96
C LEU A 254 -9.59 -0.13 -8.78
N CYS A 255 -8.94 0.37 -9.82
CA CYS A 255 -7.54 0.80 -9.79
C CYS A 255 -7.32 2.11 -8.99
N GLY A 256 -8.38 2.69 -8.44
CA GLY A 256 -8.35 3.89 -7.62
C GLY A 256 -8.41 5.20 -8.39
N TYR A 257 -8.72 5.20 -9.69
CA TYR A 257 -8.97 6.43 -10.44
C TYR A 257 -10.23 7.13 -9.93
N LYS A 258 -10.21 8.46 -9.93
CA LYS A 258 -11.35 9.29 -9.57
C LYS A 258 -12.10 9.78 -10.80
N CYS A 259 -13.42 9.84 -10.66
CA CYS A 259 -14.28 10.55 -11.58
C CYS A 259 -14.57 11.95 -11.01
N GLY A 260 -14.35 12.97 -11.83
CA GLY A 260 -14.62 14.37 -11.53
C GLY A 260 -16.11 14.67 -11.37
N GLN A 261 -16.43 15.88 -10.93
CA GLN A 261 -17.83 16.32 -10.76
C GLN A 261 -18.57 16.47 -12.10
N ASP A 262 -17.82 16.64 -13.17
CA ASP A 262 -18.26 16.66 -14.57
C ASP A 262 -18.52 15.25 -15.14
N GLY A 263 -18.27 14.20 -14.37
CA GLY A 263 -18.38 12.82 -14.82
C GLY A 263 -17.19 12.36 -15.66
N CYS A 264 -16.15 13.18 -15.79
CA CYS A 264 -14.93 12.84 -16.52
C CYS A 264 -13.96 12.08 -15.61
N LEU A 265 -13.38 10.99 -16.11
CA LEU A 265 -12.31 10.30 -15.41
C LEU A 265 -11.06 11.19 -15.35
N GLU A 266 -10.35 11.17 -14.22
CA GLU A 266 -9.07 11.88 -14.10
C GLU A 266 -8.03 11.34 -15.10
N THR A 267 -7.16 12.24 -15.60
CA THR A 267 -6.09 11.83 -16.52
C THR A 267 -5.01 11.02 -15.79
N GLU A 268 -4.23 10.24 -16.54
CA GLU A 268 -3.11 9.47 -15.95
C GLU A 268 -2.14 10.37 -15.17
N THR A 269 -1.84 11.58 -15.68
CA THR A 269 -1.00 12.55 -14.97
C THR A 269 -1.62 12.99 -13.64
N GLN A 270 -2.93 13.27 -13.61
CA GLN A 270 -3.64 13.68 -12.37
C GLN A 270 -3.65 12.53 -11.35
N PHE A 271 -3.94 11.31 -11.83
CA PHE A 271 -3.89 10.09 -11.05
C PHE A 271 -2.49 9.88 -10.45
N LEU A 272 -1.43 9.84 -11.25
CA LEU A 272 -0.06 9.61 -10.79
C LEU A 272 0.40 10.68 -9.79
N HIS A 273 -0.01 11.95 -10.00
CA HIS A 273 0.26 13.03 -9.06
C HIS A 273 -0.39 12.72 -7.70
N ARG A 274 -1.68 12.41 -7.68
CA ARG A 274 -2.43 12.04 -6.46
C ARG A 274 -1.84 10.82 -5.75
N ILE A 275 -1.51 9.77 -6.49
CA ILE A 275 -0.87 8.55 -5.96
C ILE A 275 0.50 8.87 -5.35
N THR A 276 1.29 9.75 -5.97
CA THR A 276 2.59 10.20 -5.45
C THR A 276 2.43 10.77 -4.03
N GLY A 277 1.47 11.66 -3.80
CA GLY A 277 1.26 12.26 -2.48
C GLY A 277 0.80 11.26 -1.41
N LEU A 278 -0.07 10.29 -1.77
CA LEU A 278 -0.49 9.20 -0.87
C LEU A 278 0.66 8.27 -0.48
N VAL A 279 1.47 7.85 -1.47
CA VAL A 279 2.65 6.99 -1.24
C VAL A 279 3.69 7.71 -0.39
N ARG A 280 3.90 9.01 -0.65
CA ARG A 280 4.80 9.85 0.13
C ARG A 280 4.37 9.92 1.59
N LEU A 281 3.09 10.13 1.87
CA LEU A 281 2.57 10.14 3.25
C LEU A 281 2.75 8.77 3.93
N TYR A 282 2.38 7.68 3.26
CA TYR A 282 2.53 6.32 3.79
C TYR A 282 3.99 5.98 4.11
N ALA A 283 4.92 6.30 3.20
CA ALA A 283 6.35 6.12 3.40
C ALA A 283 6.90 7.02 4.53
N ALA A 284 6.38 8.24 4.68
CA ALA A 284 6.75 9.14 5.77
C ALA A 284 6.28 8.59 7.12
N MET A 285 5.09 7.96 7.19
CA MET A 285 4.61 7.28 8.40
C MET A 285 5.51 6.11 8.80
N ILE A 286 6.01 5.33 7.83
CA ILE A 286 6.99 4.26 8.09
C ILE A 286 8.30 4.82 8.64
N GLN A 287 8.77 5.95 8.07
CA GLN A 287 10.02 6.59 8.48
C GLN A 287 9.93 7.29 9.85
N THR A 288 8.76 7.79 10.22
CA THR A 288 8.55 8.55 11.45
C THR A 288 8.85 7.64 12.65
N PRO A 289 9.71 8.05 13.60
CA PRO A 289 9.98 7.23 14.77
C PRO A 289 8.78 7.19 15.72
N ALA A 290 8.61 6.09 16.46
CA ALA A 290 7.61 6.02 17.52
C ALA A 290 7.82 7.14 18.56
N PRO A 291 6.74 7.74 19.08
CA PRO A 291 6.85 8.79 20.08
C PRO A 291 7.35 8.26 21.43
N PRO A 292 7.91 9.14 22.29
CA PRO A 292 8.44 8.76 23.61
C PRO A 292 7.43 8.04 24.52
N TRP A 293 6.14 8.37 24.42
CA TRP A 293 5.07 7.73 25.20
C TRP A 293 4.69 6.32 24.69
N HIS A 294 5.19 5.90 23.52
CA HIS A 294 4.99 4.55 22.96
C HIS A 294 6.21 3.64 23.16
N LYS A 295 7.08 3.99 24.11
CA LYS A 295 8.32 3.25 24.39
C LYS A 295 8.03 1.80 24.77
N GLY A 296 8.84 0.88 24.22
CA GLY A 296 8.76 -0.56 24.53
C GLY A 296 7.68 -1.32 23.76
N LYS A 297 6.88 -0.64 22.92
CA LYS A 297 5.92 -1.26 22.01
C LYS A 297 6.44 -1.22 20.57
N PRO A 298 6.07 -2.19 19.72
CA PRO A 298 6.40 -2.15 18.30
C PRO A 298 5.80 -0.89 17.64
N HIS A 299 6.51 -0.36 16.64
CA HIS A 299 6.02 0.74 15.84
C HIS A 299 4.74 0.31 15.09
N PRO A 300 3.66 1.12 15.09
CA PRO A 300 2.38 0.69 14.52
C PRO A 300 2.44 0.41 13.00
N LEU A 301 3.30 1.13 12.27
CA LEU A 301 3.56 0.95 10.84
C LEU A 301 5.07 0.86 10.58
N GLY A 302 5.75 -0.12 11.19
CA GLY A 302 7.21 -0.15 11.26
C GLY A 302 7.92 -0.43 9.93
N PRO A 303 9.27 -0.41 9.92
CA PRO A 303 10.10 -0.66 8.74
C PRO A 303 9.83 -2.02 8.10
N GLU A 304 9.34 -3.00 8.87
CA GLU A 304 8.93 -4.31 8.37
C GLU A 304 7.80 -4.23 7.34
N ARG A 305 6.85 -3.32 7.52
CA ARG A 305 5.79 -3.08 6.53
C ARG A 305 6.35 -2.43 5.28
N GLY A 306 7.33 -1.54 5.42
CA GLY A 306 8.00 -0.90 4.29
C GLY A 306 8.84 -1.87 3.48
N TRP A 307 9.57 -2.77 4.15
CA TRP A 307 10.31 -3.84 3.49
C TRP A 307 9.38 -4.81 2.77
N ALA A 308 8.31 -5.26 3.42
CA ALA A 308 7.32 -6.14 2.82
C ALA A 308 6.67 -5.49 1.58
N TRP A 309 6.33 -4.20 1.66
CA TRP A 309 5.80 -3.45 0.51
C TRP A 309 6.80 -3.41 -0.64
N LEU A 310 8.06 -3.03 -0.39
CA LEU A 310 9.09 -2.93 -1.45
C LEU A 310 9.34 -4.28 -2.12
N ALA A 311 9.44 -5.36 -1.32
CA ALA A 311 9.63 -6.71 -1.83
C ALA A 311 8.42 -7.18 -2.66
N ALA A 312 7.20 -6.96 -2.17
CA ALA A 312 6.00 -7.34 -2.90
C ALA A 312 5.83 -6.55 -4.21
N THR A 313 6.07 -5.23 -4.20
CA THR A 313 6.00 -4.38 -5.40
C THR A 313 7.02 -4.79 -6.46
N THR A 314 8.25 -5.15 -6.06
CA THR A 314 9.30 -5.58 -7.00
C THR A 314 9.16 -7.03 -7.48
N ASN A 315 8.39 -7.85 -6.76
CA ASN A 315 8.04 -9.21 -7.20
C ASN A 315 6.76 -9.26 -8.03
N ALA A 316 5.98 -8.18 -8.05
CA ALA A 316 4.77 -8.06 -8.85
C ALA A 316 5.08 -7.49 -10.25
N THR A 317 4.09 -7.56 -11.13
CA THR A 317 4.11 -6.89 -12.44
C THR A 317 3.02 -5.83 -12.43
N PRO A 318 3.36 -4.55 -12.17
CA PRO A 318 2.38 -3.46 -12.19
C PRO A 318 1.75 -3.30 -13.58
N PRO A 319 0.50 -2.78 -13.66
CA PRO A 319 -0.24 -2.69 -14.91
C PRO A 319 0.31 -1.64 -15.87
N SER A 320 1.02 -0.62 -15.35
CA SER A 320 1.65 0.45 -16.12
C SER A 320 3.10 0.67 -15.63
N PRO A 321 4.06 0.79 -16.56
CA PRO A 321 5.44 1.14 -16.21
C PRO A 321 5.57 2.47 -15.47
N ASP A 322 4.73 3.46 -15.81
CA ASP A 322 4.76 4.80 -15.21
C ASP A 322 4.27 4.78 -13.77
N LEU A 323 3.24 3.98 -13.49
CA LEU A 323 2.78 3.73 -12.13
C LEU A 323 3.87 3.04 -11.31
N ALA A 324 4.47 1.95 -11.82
CA ALA A 324 5.54 1.25 -11.12
C ALA A 324 6.72 2.17 -10.77
N ALA A 325 7.15 2.96 -11.76
CA ALA A 325 8.24 3.92 -11.58
C ALA A 325 7.88 4.99 -10.53
N THR A 326 6.66 5.51 -10.59
CA THR A 326 6.15 6.50 -9.63
C THR A 326 6.12 5.96 -8.21
N LEU A 327 5.58 4.76 -8.01
CA LEU A 327 5.49 4.10 -6.70
C LEU A 327 6.89 3.89 -6.10
N LEU A 328 7.79 3.27 -6.86
CA LEU A 328 9.14 2.92 -6.41
C LEU A 328 9.99 4.16 -6.14
N CYS A 329 9.98 5.14 -7.05
CA CYS A 329 10.75 6.38 -6.90
C CYS A 329 10.31 7.12 -5.64
N THR A 330 9.01 7.35 -5.50
CA THR A 330 8.44 8.11 -4.36
C THR A 330 8.68 7.42 -3.04
N PHE A 331 8.50 6.10 -2.98
CA PHE A 331 8.69 5.34 -1.75
C PHE A 331 10.16 5.31 -1.33
N LEU A 332 11.09 5.09 -2.27
CA LEU A 332 12.52 5.06 -1.99
C LEU A 332 13.07 6.44 -1.59
N GLU A 333 12.63 7.51 -2.24
CA GLU A 333 12.97 8.89 -1.87
C GLU A 333 12.68 9.16 -0.38
N VAL A 334 11.56 8.62 0.12
CA VAL A 334 11.11 8.90 1.49
C VAL A 334 11.65 7.87 2.47
N ALA A 335 11.27 6.59 2.33
CA ALA A 335 11.58 5.54 3.31
C ALA A 335 12.90 4.81 3.06
N GLY A 336 13.54 5.01 1.90
CA GLY A 336 14.74 4.25 1.51
C GLY A 336 15.93 4.46 2.46
N TRP A 337 16.09 5.66 3.03
CA TRP A 337 17.10 5.90 4.06
C TRP A 337 16.87 5.01 5.29
N LEU A 338 15.64 4.98 5.84
CA LEU A 338 15.32 4.16 7.00
C LEU A 338 15.55 2.68 6.71
N LEU A 339 15.08 2.17 5.57
CA LEU A 339 15.28 0.77 5.19
C LEU A 339 16.76 0.42 5.05
N GLY A 340 17.57 1.34 4.53
CA GLY A 340 19.03 1.20 4.49
C GLY A 340 19.66 1.11 5.86
N GLN A 341 19.20 1.89 6.84
CA GLN A 341 19.67 1.83 8.23
C GLN A 341 19.27 0.52 8.91
N VAL A 342 18.03 0.06 8.72
CA VAL A 342 17.48 -1.10 9.44
C VAL A 342 17.98 -2.43 8.85
N TYR A 343 18.00 -2.56 7.51
CA TYR A 343 18.27 -3.84 6.84
C TYR A 343 19.67 -3.94 6.24
N GLY A 344 20.43 -2.84 6.18
CA GLY A 344 21.83 -2.80 5.77
C GLY A 344 22.09 -3.56 4.46
N ARG A 345 22.81 -4.69 4.56
CA ARG A 345 23.18 -5.53 3.40
C ARG A 345 21.97 -6.08 2.63
N GLN A 346 20.88 -6.43 3.30
CA GLN A 346 19.70 -6.97 2.61
C GLN A 346 19.03 -5.91 1.74
N PHE A 347 18.95 -4.66 2.22
CA PHE A 347 18.45 -3.55 1.42
C PHE A 347 19.33 -3.25 0.20
N ARG A 348 20.65 -3.34 0.34
CA ARG A 348 21.57 -3.21 -0.80
C ARG A 348 21.37 -4.30 -1.86
N LYS A 349 21.10 -5.55 -1.45
CA LYS A 349 20.75 -6.64 -2.38
C LYS A 349 19.44 -6.35 -3.11
N GLY A 350 18.42 -5.85 -2.40
CA GLY A 350 17.16 -5.43 -3.00
C GLY A 350 17.34 -4.31 -4.03
N LEU A 351 18.13 -3.29 -3.71
CA LEU A 351 18.49 -2.22 -4.65
C LEU A 351 19.27 -2.73 -5.86
N HIS A 352 20.17 -3.71 -5.67
CA HIS A 352 20.91 -4.32 -6.76
C HIS A 352 19.97 -5.05 -7.73
N MET A 353 19.06 -5.89 -7.22
CA MET A 353 18.03 -6.57 -8.02
C MET A 353 17.14 -5.54 -8.74
N LEU A 354 16.74 -4.48 -8.04
CA LEU A 354 15.95 -3.38 -8.63
C LEU A 354 16.69 -2.73 -9.81
N CYS A 355 17.99 -2.47 -9.68
CA CYS A 355 18.80 -1.84 -10.73
C CYS A 355 19.14 -2.78 -11.90
N LYS A 356 19.41 -4.06 -11.62
CA LYS A 356 19.95 -5.01 -12.60
C LYS A 356 18.88 -5.83 -13.31
N ASP A 357 17.78 -6.12 -12.64
CA ASP A 357 16.77 -7.04 -13.16
C ASP A 357 15.44 -6.31 -13.40
N TYR A 358 14.91 -5.65 -12.38
CA TYR A 358 13.57 -5.05 -12.46
C TYR A 358 13.53 -3.80 -13.36
N PHE A 359 14.42 -2.83 -13.15
CA PHE A 359 14.41 -1.56 -13.89
C PHE A 359 14.63 -1.72 -15.40
N PRO A 360 15.56 -2.58 -15.89
CA PRO A 360 15.69 -2.83 -17.32
C PRO A 360 14.42 -3.41 -17.96
N ARG A 361 13.75 -4.35 -17.30
CA ARG A 361 12.47 -4.91 -17.77
C ARG A 361 11.38 -3.83 -17.83
N LEU A 362 11.29 -3.01 -16.78
CA LEU A 362 10.36 -1.88 -16.73
C LEU A 362 10.57 -0.91 -17.91
N LYS A 363 11.83 -0.59 -18.23
CA LYS A 363 12.19 0.31 -19.34
C LYS A 363 11.87 -0.30 -20.71
N GLN A 364 12.03 -1.62 -20.84
CA GLN A 364 11.65 -2.34 -22.06
C GLN A 364 10.13 -2.31 -22.27
N GLU A 365 9.35 -2.56 -21.21
CA GLU A 365 7.88 -2.51 -21.24
C GLU A 365 7.34 -1.11 -21.56
N ALA A 366 8.02 -0.05 -21.08
CA ALA A 366 7.63 1.33 -21.37
C ALA A 366 7.79 1.74 -22.85
N GLY A 367 8.55 0.98 -23.66
CA GLY A 367 8.80 1.30 -25.07
C GLY A 367 9.52 2.64 -25.32
N GLY A 368 10.00 3.31 -24.26
CA GLY A 368 10.60 4.63 -24.27
C GLY A 368 10.86 5.17 -22.85
N THR A 369 11.51 6.33 -22.75
CA THR A 369 11.77 6.96 -21.44
C THR A 369 10.67 7.97 -21.11
N SER A 370 9.66 7.54 -20.36
CA SER A 370 8.67 8.44 -19.77
C SER A 370 9.27 9.26 -18.61
N GLY A 371 8.59 10.34 -18.22
CA GLY A 371 9.01 11.18 -17.09
C GLY A 371 9.19 10.40 -15.77
N PRO A 372 8.23 9.56 -15.34
CA PRO A 372 8.37 8.73 -14.15
C PRO A 372 9.55 7.74 -14.23
N VAL A 373 9.74 7.08 -15.38
CA VAL A 373 10.85 6.13 -15.57
C VAL A 373 12.20 6.85 -15.51
N ALA A 374 12.33 8.03 -16.13
CA ALA A 374 13.54 8.86 -16.05
C ALA A 374 13.89 9.26 -14.61
N ARG A 375 12.88 9.64 -13.81
CA ARG A 375 13.07 10.01 -12.40
C ARG A 375 13.57 8.82 -11.57
N LEU A 376 12.98 7.64 -11.75
CA LEU A 376 13.45 6.44 -11.07
C LEU A 376 14.89 6.12 -11.50
N GLU A 377 15.22 6.22 -12.79
CA GLU A 377 16.59 6.02 -13.28
C GLU A 377 17.59 6.95 -12.60
N ALA A 378 17.28 8.25 -12.52
CA ALA A 378 18.11 9.25 -11.88
C ALA A 378 18.34 8.94 -10.39
N LEU A 379 17.27 8.55 -9.67
CA LEU A 379 17.36 8.14 -8.27
C LEU A 379 18.28 6.92 -8.11
N LEU A 380 18.07 5.87 -8.91
CA LEU A 380 18.87 4.64 -8.82
C LEU A 380 20.35 4.92 -9.14
N GLN A 381 20.63 5.74 -10.16
CA GLN A 381 22.00 6.16 -10.47
C GLN A 381 22.64 6.95 -9.31
N GLN A 382 21.89 7.84 -8.65
CA GLN A 382 22.38 8.57 -7.48
C GLN A 382 22.70 7.63 -6.33
N VAL A 383 21.83 6.63 -6.07
CA VAL A 383 22.02 5.63 -5.01
C VAL A 383 23.24 4.76 -5.30
N LEU A 384 23.45 4.34 -6.56
CA LEU A 384 24.64 3.58 -6.96
C LEU A 384 25.94 4.39 -6.77
N ARG A 385 25.93 5.70 -7.09
CA ARG A 385 27.10 6.57 -6.90
C ARG A 385 27.41 6.82 -5.41
N ARG A 386 26.39 7.07 -4.59
CA ARG A 386 26.54 7.40 -3.17
C ARG A 386 26.65 6.19 -2.24
N GLY A 387 26.24 5.01 -2.71
CA GLY A 387 26.17 3.77 -1.92
C GLY A 387 25.05 3.75 -0.86
N GLN A 388 24.22 4.79 -0.81
CA GLN A 388 23.11 4.93 0.13
C GLN A 388 22.02 5.86 -0.42
N VAL A 389 20.79 5.67 0.08
CA VAL A 389 19.68 6.61 -0.15
C VAL A 389 19.80 7.77 0.83
N ALA A 390 19.64 9.00 0.33
CA ALA A 390 19.69 10.19 1.18
C ALA A 390 18.47 10.24 2.12
N ARG A 391 18.67 10.75 3.32
CA ARG A 391 17.55 11.08 4.21
C ARG A 391 16.85 12.33 3.68
N PRO A 392 15.51 12.36 3.61
CA PRO A 392 14.77 13.58 3.29
C PRO A 392 15.06 14.69 4.30
N ASP A 393 15.32 15.91 3.83
CA ASP A 393 15.71 17.03 4.69
C ASP A 393 14.59 17.40 5.70
N ALA A 394 13.33 17.28 5.28
CA ALA A 394 12.17 17.53 6.14
C ALA A 394 11.95 16.45 7.23
N SER A 395 12.65 15.31 7.16
CA SER A 395 12.59 14.25 8.19
C SER A 395 13.33 14.69 9.44
N LEU A 396 12.62 15.15 10.48
CA LEU A 396 13.25 15.60 11.74
C LEU A 396 13.63 14.47 12.70
N GLY A 397 13.20 13.22 12.42
CA GLY A 397 13.46 12.07 13.30
C GLY A 397 12.87 12.31 14.68
N GLN A 398 13.60 12.00 15.76
CA GLN A 398 13.10 12.12 17.13
C GLN A 398 12.73 13.55 17.53
N ARG A 399 13.28 14.57 16.86
CA ARG A 399 12.97 15.98 17.13
C ARG A 399 11.53 16.36 16.79
N VAL A 400 10.78 15.50 16.11
CA VAL A 400 9.36 15.76 15.82
C VAL A 400 8.48 15.68 17.07
N TRP A 401 8.97 15.05 18.15
CA TRP A 401 8.23 14.85 19.40
C TRP A 401 8.61 15.83 20.51
N THR A 402 9.64 16.64 20.28
CA THR A 402 10.15 17.67 21.20
C THR A 402 9.62 19.02 20.79
#